data_AF-A0A7Z1S9R9-F1
#
_entry.id   AF-A0A7Z1S9R9-F1
#
_cell.length_a   1.000
_cell.length_b   1.000
_cell.length_c   1.000
_cell.angle_alpha   90.00
_cell.angle_beta   90.00
_cell.angle_gamma   90.00
#
_symmetry.space_group_name_H-M   'P 1'
#
loop_
_entity.id
_entity.type
_entity.pdbx_description
1 polymer ?
#
loop_
_entity_poly.entity_id
_entity_poly.type
_entity_poly.pdbx_seq_one_letter_code
_entity_poly.pdbx_strand_id
1 'polypeptide(L)'
;MPNVVGVQFQKAGKLEYYAPNQLDVEVGDWVVVQSKRGIEIGHVKFPLREVDVEDVTLPLKNIIRKMNEDDQETYYRNERDAN
;
A
#
# COMPACT_ATOMS: atom_id res chain seq x y z
N MET A 1 -11.77 0.11 -16.91
CA MET A 1 -10.65 -0.67 -16.37
C MET A 1 -9.94 0.18 -15.32
N PRO A 2 -9.99 -0.19 -14.02
CA PRO A 2 -9.24 0.52 -12.99
C PRO A 2 -7.74 0.18 -13.02
N ASN A 3 -6.93 1.15 -12.62
CA ASN A 3 -5.51 0.95 -12.36
C ASN A 3 -5.30 0.54 -10.90
N VAL A 4 -4.48 -0.49 -10.70
CA VAL A 4 -4.14 -1.01 -9.37
C VAL A 4 -2.64 -1.20 -9.20
N VAL A 5 -2.20 -1.16 -7.94
CA VAL A 5 -0.84 -1.51 -7.51
C VAL A 5 -0.92 -2.53 -6.38
N GLY A 6 -0.02 -3.50 -6.39
CA GLY A 6 0.04 -4.55 -5.38
C GLY A 6 0.87 -4.12 -4.18
N VAL A 7 0.23 -3.98 -3.02
CA VAL A 7 0.84 -3.54 -1.76
C VAL A 7 0.86 -4.72 -0.78
N GLN A 8 2.05 -5.01 -0.24
CA GLN A 8 2.27 -6.06 0.76
C GLN A 8 2.49 -5.47 2.15
N PHE A 9 1.79 -6.00 3.15
CA PHE A 9 1.94 -5.61 4.55
C PHE A 9 2.84 -6.59 5.30
N GLN A 10 3.92 -6.08 5.91
CA GLN A 10 4.92 -6.91 6.61
C GLN A 10 4.31 -7.73 7.75
N LYS A 11 3.46 -7.11 8.59
CA LYS A 11 2.88 -7.78 9.76
C LYS A 11 1.95 -8.95 9.45
N ALA A 12 1.32 -8.98 8.28
CA ALA A 12 0.35 -10.00 7.91
C ALA A 12 0.80 -10.88 6.73
N GLY A 13 1.92 -10.53 6.06
CA GLY A 13 2.34 -11.14 4.80
C GLY A 13 1.33 -10.96 3.64
N LYS A 14 0.25 -10.22 3.88
CA LYS A 14 -0.91 -10.14 2.99
C LYS A 14 -0.60 -9.17 1.84
N LEU A 15 -0.83 -9.65 0.61
CA LEU A 15 -0.83 -8.82 -0.59
C LEU A 15 -2.26 -8.37 -0.89
N GLU A 16 -2.47 -7.07 -1.08
CA GLU A 16 -3.74 -6.49 -1.49
C GLU A 16 -3.51 -5.47 -2.61
N TYR A 17 -4.53 -5.26 -3.45
CA TYR A 17 -4.48 -4.28 -4.54
C TYR A 17 -5.13 -2.97 -4.12
N TYR A 18 -4.44 -1.87 -4.37
CA TYR A 18 -4.89 -0.52 -4.07
C TYR A 18 -4.92 0.33 -5.33
N ALA A 19 -5.85 1.29 -5.39
CA ALA A 19 -5.84 2.32 -6.40
C ALA A 19 -4.77 3.37 -6.07
N PRO A 20 -3.84 3.67 -7.00
CA PRO A 20 -2.81 4.69 -6.80
C PRO A 20 -3.35 6.12 -6.98
N ASN A 21 -4.56 6.27 -7.53
CA ASN A 21 -5.15 7.55 -7.89
C ASN A 21 -4.22 8.36 -8.83
N GLN A 22 -3.73 9.50 -8.37
CA GLN A 22 -2.79 10.37 -9.10
C GLN A 22 -1.35 10.27 -8.57
N LEU A 23 -1.07 9.30 -7.69
CA LEU A 23 0.26 9.12 -7.11
C LEU A 23 1.14 8.31 -8.06
N ASP A 24 2.35 8.80 -8.27
CA ASP A 24 3.40 8.09 -8.98
C ASP A 24 4.11 7.15 -8.00
N VAL A 25 3.77 5.86 -8.09
CA VAL A 25 4.23 4.80 -7.19
C VAL A 25 4.88 3.68 -7.99
N GLU A 26 6.08 3.29 -7.57
CA GLU A 26 6.91 2.30 -8.21
C GLU A 26 7.15 1.10 -7.28
N VAL A 27 7.59 -0.01 -7.87
CA VAL A 27 7.98 -1.20 -7.08
C VAL A 27 9.18 -0.83 -6.20
N GLY A 28 9.10 -1.16 -4.92
CA GLY A 28 10.12 -0.77 -3.93
C GLY A 28 9.70 0.43 -3.07
N ASP A 29 8.71 1.20 -3.51
CA ASP A 29 8.18 2.29 -2.69
C ASP A 29 7.45 1.76 -1.46
N TRP A 30 7.57 2.53 -0.40
CA TRP A 30 6.71 2.39 0.76
C TRP A 30 5.57 3.40 0.68
N VAL A 31 4.37 2.94 1.00
CA VAL A 31 3.14 3.72 0.84
C VAL A 31 2.29 3.64 2.10
N VAL A 32 1.59 4.73 2.37
CA VAL A 32 0.62 4.85 3.44
C VAL A 32 -0.77 4.65 2.85
N VAL A 33 -1.53 3.71 3.39
CA VAL A 33 -2.86 3.33 2.88
C VAL A 33 -3.93 3.42 3.96
N GLN A 34 -5.18 3.64 3.54
CA GLN A 34 -6.34 3.54 4.43
C GLN A 34 -6.88 2.11 4.39
N SER A 35 -6.70 1.37 5.48
CA SER A 35 -7.29 0.05 5.68
C SER A 35 -8.56 0.14 6.55
N LYS A 36 -9.29 -0.98 6.66
CA LYS A 36 -10.46 -1.10 7.55
C LYS A 36 -10.12 -0.91 9.03
N ARG A 37 -8.86 -1.13 9.41
CA ARG A 37 -8.38 -1.04 10.80
C ARG A 37 -7.67 0.27 11.12
N GLY A 38 -7.51 1.16 10.14
CA GLY A 38 -6.81 2.43 10.28
C GLY A 38 -5.78 2.65 9.18
N ILE A 39 -4.84 3.55 9.45
CA ILE A 39 -3.73 3.86 8.57
C ILE A 39 -2.67 2.75 8.71
N GLU A 40 -2.24 2.18 7.59
CA GLU A 40 -1.20 1.16 7.56
C GLU A 40 -0.10 1.54 6.57
N ILE A 41 1.12 1.07 6.85
CA ILE A 41 2.28 1.19 5.97
C ILE A 41 2.44 -0.13 5.22
N GLY A 42 2.54 -0.04 3.90
CA GLY A 42 2.74 -1.18 3.02
C GLY A 42 3.87 -0.94 2.02
N HIS A 43 4.40 -2.03 1.48
CA HIS A 43 5.47 -2.00 0.49
C HIS A 43 4.93 -2.39 -0.88
N VAL A 44 5.19 -1.58 -1.90
CA VAL A 44 4.77 -1.84 -3.28
C VAL A 44 5.62 -3.00 -3.84
N LYS A 45 4.96 -4.11 -4.16
CA LYS A 45 5.60 -5.32 -4.71
C LYS A 45 5.26 -5.55 -6.17
N PHE A 46 4.13 -5.04 -6.64
CA PHE A 46 3.73 -5.12 -8.04
C PHE A 46 3.50 -3.72 -8.61
N PRO A 47 3.95 -3.48 -9.85
CA PRO A 47 3.81 -2.18 -10.50
C PRO A 47 2.35 -1.88 -10.83
N LEU A 48 2.12 -0.66 -11.33
CA LEU A 48 0.85 -0.25 -11.89
C LEU A 48 0.38 -1.26 -12.93
N ARG A 49 -0.84 -1.78 -12.76
CA ARG A 49 -1.49 -2.68 -13.70
C ARG A 49 -2.93 -2.24 -13.93
N GLU A 50 -3.32 -2.24 -15.19
CA GLU A 50 -4.72 -2.13 -15.58
C GLU A 50 -5.39 -3.50 -15.48
N VAL A 51 -6.55 -3.54 -14.82
CA VAL A 51 -7.31 -4.77 -14.59
C VAL A 51 -8.77 -4.56 -14.95
N ASP A 52 -9.46 -5.64 -15.28
CA ASP A 52 -10.89 -5.60 -15.53
C ASP A 52 -11.67 -5.45 -14.21
N VAL A 53 -12.83 -4.79 -14.28
CA VAL A 53 -13.68 -4.56 -13.10
C VAL A 53 -14.21 -5.87 -12.49
N GLU A 54 -14.28 -6.93 -13.29
CA GLU A 54 -14.70 -8.27 -12.90
C GLU A 54 -13.60 -9.03 -12.14
N ASP A 55 -12.33 -8.67 -12.37
CA ASP A 55 -11.16 -9.29 -11.74
C ASP A 55 -10.80 -8.64 -10.39
N VAL A 56 -11.49 -7.56 -10.00
CA VAL A 56 -11.22 -6.82 -8.76
C VAL A 56 -12.43 -6.72 -7.84
N THR A 57 -12.19 -6.86 -6.54
CA THR A 57 -13.22 -6.61 -5.52
C THR A 57 -13.34 -5.10 -5.25
N LEU A 58 -14.49 -4.53 -5.61
CA LEU A 58 -14.82 -3.12 -5.35
C LEU A 58 -15.51 -2.93 -3.97
N PRO A 59 -15.36 -1.76 -3.32
CA PRO A 59 -14.53 -0.63 -3.74
C PRO A 59 -13.03 -0.90 -3.49
N LEU A 60 -12.19 -0.53 -4.46
CA LEU A 60 -10.75 -0.51 -4.27
C LEU A 60 -10.41 0.49 -3.15
N LYS A 61 -9.51 0.07 -2.26
CA LYS A 61 -8.94 0.97 -1.27
C LYS A 61 -7.91 1.87 -1.94
N ASN A 62 -7.73 3.06 -1.39
CA ASN A 62 -6.84 4.09 -1.93
C ASN A 62 -5.49 4.12 -1.22
N ILE A 63 -4.44 4.38 -1.99
CA ILE A 63 -3.18 4.88 -1.45
C ILE A 63 -3.40 6.35 -1.04
N ILE A 64 -3.01 6.69 0.19
CA ILE A 64 -3.10 8.07 0.70
C ILE A 64 -1.92 8.88 0.17
N ARG A 65 -0.70 8.35 0.32
CA ARG A 65 0.56 9.00 -0.10
C ARG A 65 1.74 8.02 -0.07
N LYS A 66 2.87 8.44 -0.64
CA LYS A 66 4.17 7.79 -0.41
C LYS A 66 4.61 8.03 1.03
N MET A 67 5.35 7.07 1.58
CA MET A 67 5.96 7.15 2.90
C MET A 67 7.01 8.27 2.90
N ASN A 68 7.00 9.12 3.92
CA ASN A 68 8.01 10.17 4.10
C ASN A 68 9.06 9.73 5.15
N GLU A 69 10.02 10.62 5.47
CA GLU A 69 11.07 10.33 6.45
C GLU A 69 10.51 10.15 7.88
N ASP A 70 9.53 10.94 8.29
CA ASP A 70 8.88 10.81 9.61
C ASP A 70 8.20 9.44 9.79
N ASP A 71 7.53 8.96 8.73
CA ASP A 71 6.93 7.64 8.71
C ASP A 71 7.99 6.54 8.79
N GLN A 72 9.14 6.72 8.13
CA GLN A 72 10.26 5.77 8.21
C GLN A 72 10.74 5.64 9.66
N GLU A 73 11.02 6.75 10.32
CA GLU A 73 11.46 6.73 11.72
C GLU A 73 10.43 6.04 12.62
N THR A 74 9.15 6.38 12.45
CA THR A 74 8.04 5.79 13.21
C THR A 74 7.93 4.29 12.93
N TYR A 75 8.04 3.88 11.68
CA TYR A 75 7.96 2.48 11.25
C TYR A 75 9.10 1.66 11.85
N TYR A 76 10.35 2.11 11.71
CA TYR A 76 11.51 1.42 12.26
C TYR A 76 11.50 1.39 13.79
N ARG A 77 11.01 2.45 14.44
CA ARG A 77 10.80 2.46 15.89
C ARG A 77 9.78 1.42 16.32
N ASN A 78 8.64 1.36 15.63
CA ASN A 78 7.58 0.39 15.90
C ASN A 78 8.02 -1.06 15.64
N GLU A 79 8.87 -1.31 14.65
CA GLU A 79 9.46 -2.64 14.43
C GLU A 79 10.46 -3.02 15.53
N ARG A 80 11.26 -2.05 16.02
CA ARG A 80 12.21 -2.29 17.12
C ARG A 80 11.52 -2.59 18.44
N ASP A 81 10.48 -1.83 18.78
CA ASP A 81 9.75 -1.97 20.05
C ASP A 81 8.84 -3.22 20.09
N ALA A 82 8.57 -3.83 18.94
CA ALA A 82 7.74 -5.04 18.81
C ALA A 82 8.52 -6.37 18.92
N ASN A 83 9.85 -6.32 18.99
CA ASN A 83 10.76 -7.46 19.19
C ASN A 83 11.26 -7.50 20.64
#